data_AF-A0AA38W6N4-F1
#
_entry.id   AF-A0AA38W6N4-F1
#
_cell.length_a   1.000
_cell.length_b   1.000
_cell.length_c   1.000
_cell.angle_alpha   90.00
_cell.angle_beta   90.00
_cell.angle_gamma   90.00
#
_symmetry.space_group_name_H-M   'P 1'
#
loop_
_entity.id
_entity.type
_entity.pdbx_description
1 polymer ?
#
loop_
_entity_poly.entity_id
_entity_poly.type
_entity_poly.pdbx_seq_one_letter_code
_entity_poly.pdbx_strand_id
1 'polypeptide(L)'
;MMTKMRLKILRVEGSAIDDSHTVDNESERNQLISEHPDDPKTIMHGKVKGKLKVTRAFGVGYLKKKVLNDALMGILRVRNLQSPPYVSVQPSLYMHEVSSSDHFVIFGSDGLFDFFTNDEAVKLVHSYISTKPSGDPAKYLLEQLVLKAACSAGFSTEELMSVPAGRRRKYHDDVTVIVIILGTNKRTSKASTCI
;
A
#
# COMPACT_ATOMS: atom_id res chain seq x y z
N MET A 1 -10.57 4.05 8.06
CA MET A 1 -9.15 3.97 7.69
C MET A 1 -9.08 3.05 6.48
N MET A 2 -8.50 3.51 5.37
CA MET A 2 -8.35 2.70 4.17
C MET A 2 -6.93 2.19 4.14
N THR A 3 -6.74 0.91 4.42
CA THR A 3 -5.47 0.24 4.18
C THR A 3 -5.23 0.28 2.68
N LYS A 4 -4.18 1.00 2.27
CA LYS A 4 -3.71 0.94 0.89
C LYS A 4 -2.91 -0.34 0.73
N MET A 5 -3.36 -1.20 -0.15
CA MET A 5 -2.60 -2.38 -0.55
C MET A 5 -1.87 -2.00 -1.83
N ARG A 6 -0.53 -2.03 -1.81
CA ARG A 6 0.29 -1.84 -3.01
C ARG A 6 0.61 -3.21 -3.59
N LEU A 7 0.12 -3.44 -4.79
CA LEU A 7 0.50 -4.61 -5.56
C LEU A 7 1.85 -4.33 -6.20
N LYS A 8 2.90 -5.06 -5.82
CA LYS A 8 4.18 -4.98 -6.54
C LYS A 8 4.65 -6.36 -6.97
N ILE A 9 4.48 -6.68 -8.24
CA ILE A 9 5.22 -7.78 -8.82
C ILE A 9 6.66 -7.30 -8.94
N LEU A 10 7.60 -8.03 -8.34
CA LEU A 10 8.99 -7.60 -8.27
C LEU A 10 9.87 -8.67 -8.92
N ARG A 11 10.54 -8.27 -10.00
CA ARG A 11 11.54 -9.08 -10.70
C ARG A 11 12.83 -9.11 -9.89
N VAL A 12 13.71 -10.07 -10.19
CA VAL A 12 15.13 -10.04 -9.76
C VAL A 12 15.84 -8.75 -10.23
N GLU A 13 15.27 -8.01 -11.20
CA GLU A 13 15.74 -6.70 -11.68
C GLU A 13 14.97 -5.47 -11.13
N GLY A 14 14.16 -5.61 -10.06
CA GLY A 14 13.70 -4.45 -9.27
C GLY A 14 12.62 -3.54 -9.87
N SER A 15 12.13 -3.82 -11.07
CA SER A 15 11.14 -2.96 -11.75
C SER A 15 9.80 -2.99 -11.01
N ALA A 16 9.35 -1.84 -10.49
CA ALA A 16 8.01 -1.68 -9.95
C ALA A 16 6.98 -1.86 -11.07
N ILE A 17 5.96 -2.68 -10.84
CA ILE A 17 4.93 -2.97 -11.85
C ILE A 17 3.64 -2.11 -11.68
N ASP A 18 3.52 -1.34 -10.60
CA ASP A 18 2.38 -0.45 -10.37
C ASP A 18 2.81 0.97 -9.95
N ASP A 19 2.12 1.93 -10.55
CA ASP A 19 2.17 3.34 -10.19
C ASP A 19 1.23 3.61 -9.02
N SER A 20 1.74 4.20 -7.95
CA SER A 20 0.90 4.49 -6.79
C SER A 20 -0.26 5.42 -7.15
N HIS A 21 -1.51 4.98 -6.95
CA HIS A 21 -2.71 5.79 -7.18
C HIS A 21 -2.93 6.83 -6.07
N THR A 22 -2.02 7.81 -6.02
CA THR A 22 -2.01 8.90 -5.07
C THR A 22 -1.88 10.23 -5.78
N VAL A 23 -2.27 11.30 -5.10
CA VAL A 23 -2.07 12.67 -5.61
C VAL A 23 -0.59 13.07 -5.70
N ASP A 24 0.32 12.27 -5.15
CA ASP A 24 1.76 12.48 -5.27
C ASP A 24 2.25 12.03 -6.67
N ASN A 25 1.57 11.06 -7.31
CA ASN A 25 1.80 10.67 -8.71
C ASN A 25 1.28 11.76 -9.67
N GLU A 26 2.16 12.21 -10.57
CA GLU A 26 1.86 13.28 -11.55
C GLU A 26 0.72 12.94 -12.50
N SER A 27 0.70 11.73 -13.05
CA SER A 27 -0.32 11.28 -13.98
C SER A 27 -1.70 11.25 -13.31
N GLU A 28 -1.79 10.64 -12.12
CA GLU A 28 -3.02 10.58 -11.33
C GLU A 28 -3.52 11.97 -10.91
N ARG A 29 -2.60 12.85 -10.51
CA ARG A 29 -2.93 14.23 -10.14
C ARG A 29 -3.47 15.02 -11.33
N ASN A 30 -2.80 14.93 -12.48
CA ASN A 30 -3.19 15.66 -13.68
C ASN A 30 -4.52 15.13 -14.23
N GLN A 31 -4.72 13.81 -14.22
CA GLN A 31 -5.98 13.18 -14.57
C GLN A 31 -7.10 13.72 -13.68
N LEU A 32 -6.94 13.66 -12.35
CA LEU A 32 -7.94 14.14 -11.41
C LEU A 32 -8.29 15.62 -11.62
N ILE A 33 -7.30 16.48 -11.89
CA ILE A 33 -7.55 17.90 -12.18
C ILE A 33 -8.33 18.06 -13.50
N SER A 34 -7.97 17.29 -14.54
CA SER A 34 -8.63 17.36 -15.85
C SER A 34 -10.09 16.89 -15.83
N GLU A 35 -10.43 15.96 -14.94
CA GLU A 35 -11.80 15.47 -14.74
C GLU A 35 -12.70 16.50 -14.03
N HIS A 36 -12.10 17.50 -13.37
CA HIS A 36 -12.81 18.55 -12.62
C HIS A 36 -12.33 19.97 -12.97
N PRO A 37 -12.45 20.42 -14.24
CA PRO A 37 -11.90 21.69 -14.71
C PRO A 37 -12.46 22.92 -13.98
N ASP A 38 -13.72 22.86 -13.54
CA ASP A 38 -14.40 23.96 -12.83
C ASP A 38 -14.18 23.95 -11.31
N ASP A 39 -13.42 22.98 -10.78
CA ASP A 39 -13.15 22.86 -9.35
C ASP A 39 -11.67 23.09 -9.02
N PRO A 40 -11.26 24.35 -8.71
CA PRO A 40 -9.88 24.65 -8.33
C PRO A 40 -9.49 24.04 -6.98
N LYS A 41 -10.45 23.51 -6.21
CA LYS A 41 -10.24 22.88 -4.90
C LYS A 41 -10.36 21.37 -4.98
N THR A 42 -10.08 20.79 -6.14
CA THR A 42 -10.02 19.34 -6.36
C THR A 42 -8.95 18.69 -5.47
N ILE A 43 -7.77 19.32 -5.36
CA ILE A 43 -6.69 18.90 -4.46
C ILE A 43 -6.41 20.04 -3.47
N MET A 44 -6.42 19.72 -2.18
CA MET A 44 -6.14 20.67 -1.10
C MET A 44 -5.16 20.04 -0.12
N HIS A 45 -4.08 20.76 0.24
CA HIS A 45 -3.05 20.27 1.17
C HIS A 45 -2.51 18.88 0.80
N GLY A 46 -2.27 18.63 -0.50
CA GLY A 46 -1.78 17.34 -0.99
C GLY A 46 -2.77 16.18 -0.77
N LYS A 47 -4.09 16.46 -0.80
CA LYS A 47 -5.15 15.46 -0.65
C LYS A 47 -6.36 15.79 -1.54
N VAL A 48 -7.01 14.77 -2.09
CA VAL A 48 -8.30 14.87 -2.79
C VAL A 48 -9.34 15.50 -1.85
N LYS A 49 -9.87 16.66 -2.23
CA LYS A 49 -10.77 17.51 -1.44
C LYS A 49 -10.29 17.76 0.01
N GLY A 50 -8.97 17.70 0.25
CA GLY A 50 -8.39 17.82 1.59
C GLY A 50 -8.59 16.62 2.50
N LYS A 51 -9.13 15.49 1.99
CA LYS A 51 -9.52 14.33 2.80
C LYS A 51 -8.59 13.12 2.64
N LEU A 52 -8.26 12.74 1.40
CA LEU A 52 -7.51 11.50 1.13
C LEU A 52 -6.28 11.75 0.25
N LYS A 53 -5.20 11.02 0.51
CA LYS A 53 -4.03 11.00 -0.39
C LYS A 53 -4.23 10.13 -1.64
N VAL A 54 -5.13 9.15 -1.58
CA VAL A 54 -5.44 8.27 -2.72
C VAL A 54 -6.43 8.91 -3.66
N THR A 55 -6.23 8.67 -4.96
CA THR A 55 -7.13 9.00 -6.06
C THR A 55 -8.07 7.86 -6.40
N ARG A 56 -7.76 6.63 -5.95
CA ARG A 56 -8.57 5.43 -6.17
C ARG A 56 -8.78 4.66 -4.88
N ALA A 57 -10.03 4.26 -4.61
CA ALA A 57 -10.39 3.43 -3.45
C ALA A 57 -11.80 2.86 -3.61
N PHE A 58 -12.05 1.66 -3.09
CA PHE A 58 -13.43 1.24 -2.76
C PHE A 58 -13.95 2.05 -1.56
N GLY A 59 -15.27 2.12 -1.34
CA GLY A 59 -15.83 2.92 -0.23
C GLY A 59 -15.77 4.45 -0.47
N VAL A 60 -15.58 5.26 0.58
CA VAL A 60 -15.53 6.75 0.54
C VAL A 60 -16.63 7.39 -0.32
N GLY A 61 -17.85 6.88 -0.17
CA GLY A 61 -18.99 7.28 -0.99
C GLY A 61 -19.27 8.79 -0.98
N TYR A 62 -18.90 9.48 0.10
CA TYR A 62 -19.02 10.94 0.25
C TYR A 62 -18.13 11.74 -0.72
N LEU A 63 -17.13 11.13 -1.36
CA LEU A 63 -16.37 11.76 -2.45
C LEU A 63 -16.88 11.33 -3.83
N LYS A 64 -17.80 10.37 -3.89
CA LYS A 64 -18.28 9.74 -5.13
C LYS A 64 -19.70 10.14 -5.50
N LYS A 65 -20.56 10.39 -4.52
CA LYS A 65 -21.97 10.76 -4.72
C LYS A 65 -22.36 11.84 -3.75
N LYS A 66 -23.00 12.90 -4.26
CA LYS A 66 -23.46 14.04 -3.46
C LYS A 66 -24.40 13.62 -2.33
N VAL A 67 -25.35 12.71 -2.60
CA VAL A 67 -26.28 12.17 -1.59
C VAL A 67 -25.56 11.54 -0.39
N LEU A 68 -24.43 10.85 -0.62
CA LEU A 68 -23.65 10.23 0.46
C LEU A 68 -22.84 11.24 1.25
N ASN A 69 -22.44 12.35 0.62
CA ASN A 69 -21.81 13.48 1.29
C ASN A 69 -22.82 14.28 2.11
N ASP A 70 -24.03 14.46 1.59
CA ASP A 70 -25.10 15.22 2.24
C ASP A 70 -25.63 14.50 3.50
N ALA A 71 -25.50 13.18 3.55
CA ALA A 71 -25.75 12.38 4.75
C ALA A 71 -24.70 12.57 5.87
N LEU A 72 -23.54 13.18 5.58
CA LEU A 72 -22.53 13.45 6.60
C LEU A 72 -22.82 14.74 7.38
N MET A 73 -22.55 14.71 8.68
CA MET A 73 -22.72 15.86 9.57
C MET A 73 -21.39 16.60 9.82
N GLY A 74 -21.51 17.92 10.04
CA GLY A 74 -20.43 18.77 10.54
C GLY A 74 -19.13 18.72 9.70
N ILE A 75 -18.01 18.49 10.38
CA ILE A 75 -16.66 18.52 9.80
C ILE A 75 -16.38 17.38 8.80
N LEU A 76 -17.19 16.32 8.82
CA LEU A 76 -17.02 15.17 7.94
C LEU A 76 -17.51 15.46 6.52
N ARG A 77 -18.52 16.32 6.39
CA ARG A 77 -19.06 16.75 5.10
C ARG A 77 -18.03 17.54 4.31
N VAL A 78 -17.83 17.16 3.05
CA VAL A 78 -17.01 17.91 2.10
C VAL A 78 -17.84 19.06 1.56
N ARG A 79 -17.43 20.28 1.90
CA ARG A 79 -18.02 21.48 1.31
C ARG A 79 -17.55 21.61 -0.14
N ASN A 80 -18.42 22.07 -1.03
CA ASN A 80 -18.12 22.32 -2.44
C ASN A 80 -17.71 21.04 -3.21
N LEU A 81 -18.51 19.98 -3.09
CA LEU A 81 -18.44 18.80 -3.94
C LEU A 81 -19.16 19.11 -5.25
N GLN A 82 -18.45 19.67 -6.23
CA GLN A 82 -19.03 20.27 -7.44
C GLN A 82 -19.40 19.19 -8.47
N SER A 83 -18.46 18.32 -8.82
CA SER A 83 -18.60 17.34 -9.89
C SER A 83 -18.13 15.95 -9.45
N PRO A 84 -18.73 15.34 -8.40
CA PRO A 84 -18.36 13.97 -8.01
C PRO A 84 -18.61 12.99 -9.17
N PRO A 85 -17.79 11.92 -9.32
CA PRO A 85 -16.86 11.38 -8.31
C PRO A 85 -15.43 11.96 -8.37
N TYR A 86 -14.84 12.24 -7.20
CA TYR A 86 -13.43 12.67 -7.07
C TYR A 86 -12.46 11.53 -6.73
N VAL A 87 -12.98 10.32 -6.51
CA VAL A 87 -12.19 9.12 -6.22
C VAL A 87 -12.74 7.99 -7.06
N SER A 88 -11.89 7.40 -7.89
CA SER A 88 -12.28 6.29 -8.77
C SER A 88 -12.30 4.95 -8.03
N VAL A 89 -13.06 3.99 -8.55
CA VAL A 89 -13.03 2.57 -8.15
C VAL A 89 -12.30 1.71 -9.17
N GLN A 90 -11.89 2.29 -10.30
CA GLN A 90 -11.31 1.55 -11.41
C GLN A 90 -9.85 1.16 -11.07
N PRO A 91 -9.51 -0.13 -10.99
CA PRO A 91 -8.13 -0.54 -10.80
C PRO A 91 -7.31 -0.29 -12.07
N SER A 92 -6.00 -0.21 -11.92
CA SER A 92 -5.06 -0.36 -13.04
C SER A 92 -4.84 -1.86 -13.30
N LEU A 93 -4.83 -2.25 -14.57
CA LEU A 93 -4.62 -3.64 -14.98
C LEU A 93 -3.22 -3.78 -15.57
N TYR A 94 -2.49 -4.78 -15.09
CA TYR A 94 -1.20 -5.18 -15.65
C TYR A 94 -1.22 -6.68 -15.93
N MET A 95 -0.70 -7.08 -17.09
CA MET A 95 -0.62 -8.47 -17.52
C MET A 95 0.84 -8.82 -17.76
N HIS A 96 1.26 -9.97 -17.22
CA HIS A 96 2.62 -10.49 -17.37
C HIS A 96 2.58 -11.99 -17.62
N GLU A 97 3.35 -12.44 -18.60
CA GLU A 97 3.57 -13.85 -18.86
C GLU A 97 4.74 -14.34 -18.01
N VAL A 98 4.48 -15.28 -17.11
CA VAL A 98 5.48 -15.82 -16.20
C VAL A 98 6.55 -16.58 -16.98
N SER A 99 7.80 -16.18 -16.80
CA SER A 99 8.98 -16.79 -17.42
C SER A 99 9.80 -17.60 -16.39
N SER A 100 10.76 -18.39 -16.88
CA SER A 100 11.71 -19.10 -16.01
C SER A 100 12.65 -18.16 -15.22
N SER A 101 12.70 -16.87 -15.57
CA SER A 101 13.46 -15.86 -14.82
C SER A 101 12.69 -15.30 -13.61
N ASP A 102 11.40 -15.58 -13.52
CA ASP A 102 10.53 -15.09 -12.46
C ASP A 102 10.50 -16.10 -11.31
N HIS A 103 11.04 -15.69 -10.16
CA HIS A 103 11.21 -16.59 -9.01
C HIS A 103 10.10 -16.42 -7.97
N PHE A 104 9.63 -15.20 -7.75
CA PHE A 104 8.59 -14.90 -6.77
C PHE A 104 7.90 -13.55 -7.04
N VAL A 105 6.81 -13.29 -6.33
CA VAL A 105 6.03 -12.05 -6.34
C VAL A 105 5.79 -11.59 -4.90
N ILE A 106 5.92 -10.29 -4.60
CA ILE A 106 5.72 -9.72 -3.25
C ILE A 106 4.56 -8.72 -3.24
N PHE A 107 3.44 -9.10 -2.64
CA PHE A 107 2.34 -8.17 -2.35
C PHE A 107 2.56 -7.54 -0.98
N GLY A 108 2.43 -6.21 -0.86
CA GLY A 108 2.66 -5.51 0.40
C GLY A 108 1.71 -4.33 0.62
N SER A 109 1.24 -4.09 1.84
CA SER A 109 0.60 -2.80 2.15
C SER A 109 1.63 -1.66 2.15
N ASP A 110 1.16 -0.40 2.14
CA ASP A 110 2.03 0.78 2.30
C ASP A 110 2.93 0.63 3.53
N GLY A 111 2.42 0.05 4.62
CA GLY A 111 3.19 -0.20 5.84
C GLY A 111 4.48 -1.01 5.63
N LEU A 112 4.57 -1.89 4.63
CA LEU A 112 5.84 -2.55 4.26
C LEU A 112 6.78 -1.58 3.54
N PHE A 113 6.25 -0.90 2.52
CA PHE A 113 7.03 -0.06 1.60
C PHE A 113 7.36 1.33 2.16
N ASP A 114 6.80 1.69 3.31
CA ASP A 114 7.22 2.85 4.09
C ASP A 114 8.61 2.63 4.72
N PHE A 115 9.02 1.37 4.91
CA PHE A 115 10.34 1.00 5.46
C PHE A 115 11.30 0.44 4.41
N PHE A 116 10.80 -0.19 3.35
CA PHE A 116 11.65 -0.82 2.34
C PHE A 116 11.43 -0.24 0.96
N THR A 117 12.54 0.00 0.26
CA THR A 117 12.48 0.13 -1.19
C THR A 117 12.14 -1.23 -1.83
N ASN A 118 11.69 -1.20 -3.07
CA ASN A 118 11.42 -2.42 -3.83
C ASN A 118 12.64 -3.34 -3.88
N ASP A 119 13.81 -2.77 -4.18
CA ASP A 119 15.05 -3.52 -4.33
C ASP A 119 15.50 -4.14 -3.01
N GLU A 120 15.33 -3.42 -1.89
CA GLU A 120 15.61 -3.97 -0.57
C GLU A 120 14.72 -5.18 -0.28
N ALA A 121 13.41 -5.07 -0.51
CA ALA A 121 12.45 -6.16 -0.29
C ALA A 121 12.78 -7.39 -1.16
N VAL A 122 13.10 -7.17 -2.45
CA VAL A 122 13.52 -8.25 -3.37
C VAL A 122 14.77 -8.93 -2.89
N LYS A 123 15.81 -8.16 -2.53
CA LYS A 123 17.09 -8.70 -2.07
C LYS A 123 16.92 -9.54 -0.80
N LEU A 124 16.11 -9.06 0.15
CA LEU A 124 15.80 -9.80 1.38
C LEU A 124 15.12 -11.14 1.09
N VAL A 125 14.07 -11.14 0.27
CA VAL A 125 13.34 -12.37 -0.07
C VAL A 125 14.20 -13.33 -0.89
N HIS A 126 14.92 -12.83 -1.89
CA HIS A 126 15.80 -13.65 -2.73
C HIS A 126 16.90 -14.33 -1.91
N SER A 127 17.57 -13.58 -1.03
CA SER A 127 18.60 -14.12 -0.13
C SER A 127 18.01 -15.16 0.84
N TYR A 128 16.83 -14.88 1.40
CA TYR A 128 16.18 -15.79 2.33
C TYR A 128 15.77 -17.11 1.69
N ILE A 129 15.12 -17.08 0.51
CA ILE A 129 14.68 -18.30 -0.18
C ILE A 129 15.88 -19.16 -0.60
N SER A 130 16.97 -18.52 -1.02
CA SER A 130 18.20 -19.21 -1.43
C SER A 130 18.88 -19.95 -0.26
N THR A 131 18.82 -19.37 0.95
CA THR A 131 19.49 -19.92 2.15
C THR A 131 18.58 -20.81 2.99
N LYS A 132 17.27 -20.57 2.97
CA LYS A 132 16.25 -21.29 3.75
C LYS A 132 15.05 -21.67 2.86
N PRO A 133 15.17 -22.68 1.99
CA PRO A 133 14.12 -23.03 1.01
C PRO A 133 12.79 -23.49 1.62
N SER A 134 12.77 -23.91 2.90
CA SER A 134 11.56 -24.32 3.62
C SER A 134 11.03 -23.27 4.59
N GLY A 135 11.61 -22.07 4.60
CA GLY A 135 11.22 -20.97 5.47
C GLY A 135 10.00 -20.20 4.96
N ASP A 136 9.54 -19.23 5.77
CA ASP A 136 8.46 -18.32 5.42
C ASP A 136 9.05 -16.93 5.08
N PRO A 137 9.20 -16.59 3.78
CA PRO A 137 9.79 -15.32 3.36
C PRO A 137 8.93 -14.11 3.74
N ALA A 138 7.60 -14.26 3.86
CA ALA A 138 6.72 -13.17 4.27
C ALA A 138 6.92 -12.85 5.75
N LYS A 139 7.00 -13.89 6.60
CA LYS A 139 7.34 -13.73 8.01
C LYS A 139 8.73 -13.10 8.19
N TYR A 140 9.71 -13.54 7.41
CA TYR A 140 11.05 -12.97 7.45
C TYR A 140 11.06 -11.47 7.11
N LEU A 141 10.33 -11.04 6.08
CA LEU A 141 10.19 -9.61 5.76
C LEU A 141 9.59 -8.82 6.92
N LEU A 142 8.60 -9.38 7.62
CA LEU A 142 8.00 -8.74 8.78
C LEU A 142 8.99 -8.61 9.95
N GLU A 143 9.78 -9.66 10.22
CA GLU A 143 10.84 -9.62 11.25
C GLU A 143 11.88 -8.54 10.92
N GLN A 144 12.28 -8.40 9.65
CA GLN A 144 13.18 -7.32 9.22
C GLN A 144 12.54 -5.94 9.33
N LEU A 145 11.24 -5.82 9.05
CA LEU A 145 10.50 -4.57 9.20
C LEU A 145 10.51 -4.09 10.65
N VAL A 146 10.21 -4.98 11.59
CA VAL A 146 10.16 -4.64 13.02
C VAL A 146 11.52 -4.14 13.49
N LEU A 147 12.62 -4.75 13.05
CA LEU A 147 13.98 -4.27 13.33
C LEU A 147 14.21 -2.85 12.77
N LYS A 148 13.83 -2.59 11.52
CA LYS A 148 14.02 -1.29 10.86
C LYS A 148 13.15 -0.20 11.48
N ALA A 149 11.91 -0.54 11.85
CA ALA A 149 10.98 0.36 12.54
C ALA A 149 11.46 0.70 13.94
N ALA A 150 11.96 -0.27 14.71
CA ALA A 150 12.49 -0.05 16.05
C ALA A 150 13.72 0.86 16.01
N CYS A 151 14.66 0.59 15.09
CA CYS A 151 15.83 1.44 14.87
C CYS A 151 15.43 2.88 14.50
N SER A 152 14.45 3.04 13.59
CA SER A 152 13.95 4.36 13.17
C SER A 152 13.25 5.12 14.30
N ALA A 153 12.66 4.40 15.27
CA ALA A 153 12.03 4.96 16.46
C ALA A 153 13.02 5.21 17.62
N GLY A 154 14.27 4.74 17.51
CA GLY A 154 15.25 4.77 18.59
C GLY A 154 14.95 3.78 19.72
N PHE A 155 14.27 2.68 19.42
CA PHE A 155 13.84 1.64 20.36
C PHE A 155 14.55 0.31 20.12
N SER A 156 14.56 -0.55 21.13
CA SER A 156 14.73 -2.00 20.93
C SER A 156 13.49 -2.63 20.30
N THR A 157 13.62 -3.85 19.79
CA THR A 157 12.48 -4.62 19.27
C THR A 157 11.43 -4.89 20.33
N GLU A 158 11.86 -5.23 21.54
CA GLU A 158 10.98 -5.50 22.68
C GLU A 158 10.21 -4.24 23.08
N GLU A 159 10.90 -3.10 23.14
CA GLU A 159 10.30 -1.80 23.41
C GLU A 159 9.23 -1.45 22.37
N LEU A 160 9.53 -1.59 21.08
CA LEU A 160 8.57 -1.35 20.00
C LEU A 160 7.34 -2.26 20.11
N MET A 161 7.53 -3.55 20.36
CA MET A 161 6.43 -4.52 20.49
C MET A 161 5.56 -4.27 21.73
N SER A 162 6.16 -3.71 22.79
CA SER A 162 5.46 -3.33 24.03
C SER A 162 4.61 -2.06 23.89
N VAL A 163 4.75 -1.30 22.80
CA VAL A 163 3.95 -0.09 22.57
C VAL A 163 2.45 -0.43 22.57
N PRO A 164 1.63 0.26 23.37
CA PRO A 164 0.18 0.01 23.41
C PRO A 164 -0.49 0.26 22.05
N ALA A 165 -1.49 -0.55 21.70
CA ALA A 165 -2.15 -0.54 20.39
C ALA A 165 -2.57 0.88 19.89
N GLY A 166 -3.07 1.74 20.78
CA GLY A 166 -3.46 3.11 20.45
C GLY A 166 -2.31 4.05 20.07
N ARG A 167 -1.05 3.66 20.32
CA ARG A 167 0.17 4.43 20.03
C ARG A 167 1.04 3.82 18.94
N ARG A 168 0.80 2.57 18.53
CA ARG A 168 1.64 1.84 17.55
C ARG A 168 1.75 2.54 16.20
N ARG A 169 0.65 3.12 15.70
CA ARG A 169 0.61 3.87 14.42
C ARG A 169 1.54 5.08 14.34
N LYS A 170 2.14 5.51 15.45
CA LYS A 170 3.20 6.54 15.43
C LYS A 170 4.53 6.00 14.91
N TYR A 171 4.72 4.69 14.98
CA TYR A 171 5.99 4.03 14.69
C TYR A 171 5.93 3.18 13.43
N HIS A 172 4.82 2.48 13.18
CA HIS A 172 4.58 1.77 11.92
C HIS A 172 3.06 1.62 11.67
N ASP A 173 2.64 1.49 10.41
CA ASP A 173 1.24 1.20 10.06
C ASP A 173 0.94 -0.31 10.13
N ASP A 174 -0.30 -0.69 9.84
CA ASP A 174 -0.68 -2.09 9.66
C ASP A 174 0.04 -2.67 8.43
N VAL A 175 0.80 -3.75 8.65
CA VAL A 175 1.61 -4.40 7.60
C VAL A 175 0.92 -5.68 7.14
N THR A 176 0.73 -5.82 5.84
CA THR A 176 0.29 -7.07 5.20
C THR A 176 1.29 -7.43 4.11
N VAL A 177 1.79 -8.66 4.12
CA VAL A 177 2.73 -9.17 3.12
C VAL A 177 2.26 -10.53 2.61
N ILE A 178 2.30 -10.73 1.30
CA ILE A 178 2.09 -12.04 0.66
C ILE A 178 3.25 -12.27 -0.29
N VAL A 179 3.94 -13.41 -0.13
CA VAL A 179 4.99 -13.82 -1.06
C VAL A 179 4.52 -15.06 -1.81
N ILE A 180 4.47 -14.98 -3.14
CA ILE A 180 4.11 -16.10 -4.02
C ILE A 180 5.39 -16.60 -4.68
N ILE A 181 5.73 -17.87 -4.48
CA ILE A 181 6.87 -18.50 -5.17
C ILE A 181 6.40 -19.03 -6.52
N LEU A 182 7.13 -18.67 -7.58
CA LEU A 182 6.85 -19.07 -8.95
C LEU A 182 7.73 -20.26 -9.36
N GLY A 183 7.31 -21.01 -10.38
CA GLY A 183 8.11 -22.11 -10.94
C GLY A 183 8.26 -23.36 -10.07
N THR A 184 7.58 -23.45 -8.93
CA THR A 184 7.54 -24.68 -8.11
C THR A 184 6.16 -25.34 -8.21
N ASN A 185 6.10 -26.64 -8.49
CA ASN A 185 4.85 -27.44 -8.45
C ASN A 185 4.29 -27.65 -7.02
N LYS A 186 4.74 -26.85 -6.04
CA LYS A 186 4.38 -26.99 -4.63
C LYS A 186 3.28 -25.99 -4.29
N ARG A 187 2.12 -26.51 -3.88
CA ARG A 187 0.98 -25.71 -3.40
C ARG A 187 1.30 -25.19 -2.00
N THR A 188 1.20 -23.89 -1.77
CA THR A 188 1.32 -23.29 -0.42
C THR A 188 0.13 -23.73 0.44
N SER A 189 0.39 -24.18 1.67
CA SER A 189 -0.62 -24.79 2.56
C SER A 189 -0.75 -24.07 3.91
N LYS A 190 -0.06 -22.94 4.12
CA LYS A 190 -0.06 -22.21 5.38
C LYS A 190 -0.18 -20.70 5.14
N ALA A 191 -1.11 -20.07 5.82
CA ALA A 191 -1.16 -18.62 6.02
C ALA A 191 -0.63 -18.34 7.43
N SER A 192 0.39 -17.51 7.54
CA SER A 192 0.93 -17.06 8.83
C SER A 192 0.29 -15.73 9.18
N THR A 193 -0.32 -15.65 10.36
CA THR A 193 -0.78 -14.37 10.94
C THR A 193 0.13 -14.04 12.12
N CYS A 194 0.81 -12.91 12.05
CA CYS A 194 1.51 -12.32 13.20
C CYS A 194 0.68 -11.13 13.70
N ILE A 195 0.40 -11.12 15.01
CA ILE A 195 -0.39 -10.09 15.71
C ILE A 195 0.57 -9.09 16.39
#